data_AF-A0A0G0FWW7-F1
#
_entry.id   AF-A0A0G0FWW7-F1
#
_cell.length_a   1.000
_cell.length_b   1.000
_cell.length_c   1.000
_cell.angle_alpha   90.00
_cell.angle_beta   90.00
_cell.angle_gamma   90.00
#
_symmetry.space_group_name_H-M   'P 1'
#
loop_
_entity.id
_entity.type
_entity.pdbx_description
1 polymer ?
#
loop_
_entity_poly.entity_id
_entity_poly.type
_entity_poly.pdbx_seq_one_letter_code
_entity_poly.pdbx_strand_id
1 'polypeptide(L)'
;MIKKFFNNIKFGSQKGVSMVELVLYMAILSVLLTILTSVFVSALDVQSESQATSSVEQDGNYILARLSYDIHRAQSINIPSDNGLPAIDNFQIVIDGVSYAYSVDGNNNLILARFLGINNFGLAPGDNGSLALRIGLKNFLLIENNA
;
A
#
# COMPACT_ATOMS: atom_id res chain seq x y z
N MET A 1 -31.25 2.76 83.26
CA MET A 1 -31.26 1.76 82.15
C MET A 1 -30.47 2.20 80.91
N ILE A 2 -29.69 3.29 80.94
CA ILE A 2 -29.10 3.90 79.72
C ILE A 2 -27.62 3.49 79.48
N LYS A 3 -26.91 2.97 80.49
CA LYS A 3 -25.48 2.61 80.38
C LYS A 3 -25.17 1.40 79.48
N LYS A 4 -26.16 0.58 79.10
CA LYS A 4 -25.95 -0.57 78.21
C LYS A 4 -25.89 -0.21 76.72
N PHE A 5 -26.27 1.01 76.33
CA PHE A 5 -26.44 1.36 74.91
C PHE A 5 -25.13 1.71 74.18
N PHE A 6 -24.08 2.11 74.90
CA PHE A 6 -22.82 2.59 74.28
C PHE A 6 -21.67 1.59 74.27
N ASN A 7 -21.85 0.37 74.78
CA ASN A 7 -20.75 -0.56 75.00
C ASN A 7 -20.39 -1.46 73.79
N ASN A 8 -20.93 -1.22 72.59
CA ASN A 8 -20.77 -2.16 71.48
C ASN A 8 -20.50 -1.53 70.10
N ILE A 9 -19.85 -0.37 70.07
CA ILE A 9 -19.33 0.19 68.81
C ILE A 9 -17.89 -0.29 68.65
N LYS A 10 -17.73 -1.46 68.01
CA LYS A 10 -16.42 -1.90 67.51
C LYS A 10 -16.11 -1.13 66.22
N PHE A 11 -15.28 -0.10 66.31
CA PHE A 11 -14.66 0.51 65.12
C PHE A 11 -13.70 -0.52 64.50
N GLY A 12 -14.22 -1.32 63.57
CA GLY A 12 -13.38 -2.18 62.73
C GLY A 12 -12.43 -1.30 61.93
N SER A 13 -11.12 -1.47 62.13
CA SER A 13 -10.08 -0.78 61.38
C SER A 13 -10.19 -1.19 59.90
N GLN A 14 -10.93 -0.40 59.11
CA GLN A 14 -10.94 -0.54 57.66
C GLN A 14 -9.58 -0.07 57.16
N LYS A 15 -8.84 -0.98 56.52
CA LYS A 15 -7.54 -0.68 55.93
C LYS A 15 -7.75 0.20 54.70
N GLY A 16 -7.73 1.51 54.89
CA GLY A 16 -7.64 2.49 53.81
C GLY A 16 -6.24 2.48 53.19
N VAL A 17 -6.16 2.73 51.88
CA VAL A 17 -4.89 2.91 51.17
C VAL A 17 -4.24 4.21 51.64
N SER A 18 -2.93 4.19 51.93
CA SER A 18 -2.22 5.41 52.32
C SER A 18 -2.08 6.37 51.12
N MET A 19 -2.14 7.67 51.37
CA MET A 19 -1.89 8.70 50.34
C MET A 19 -0.54 8.49 49.64
N VAL A 20 0.47 8.05 50.38
CA VAL A 20 1.81 7.79 49.83
C VAL A 20 1.79 6.58 48.88
N GLU A 21 1.01 5.55 49.21
CA GLU A 21 0.85 4.35 48.38
C GLU A 21 0.16 4.68 47.05
N LEU A 22 -0.85 5.56 47.09
CA LEU A 22 -1.54 6.03 45.88
C LEU A 22 -0.60 6.79 44.93
N VAL A 23 0.21 7.70 45.48
CA VAL A 23 1.19 8.47 44.68
C VAL A 23 2.26 7.55 44.10
N LEU A 24 2.73 6.57 44.88
CA LEU A 24 3.69 5.57 44.40
C LEU A 24 3.12 4.77 43.22
N TYR A 25 1.87 4.32 43.30
CA TYR A 25 1.23 3.58 42.22
C TYR A 25 1.03 4.43 40.96
N MET A 26 0.64 5.69 41.09
CA MET A 26 0.52 6.59 39.93
C MET A 26 1.87 6.88 39.28
N ALA A 27 2.95 6.99 40.05
CA ALA A 27 4.30 7.18 39.54
C ALA A 27 4.82 5.95 38.78
N ILE A 28 4.58 4.75 39.30
CA ILE A 28 4.96 3.51 38.61
C ILE A 28 4.11 3.31 37.36
N LEU A 29 2.81 3.62 37.44
CA LEU A 29 1.89 3.51 36.31
C LEU A 29 2.27 4.45 35.17
N SER A 30 2.67 5.69 35.45
CA SER A 30 3.05 6.65 34.38
C SER A 30 4.30 6.20 33.63
N VAL A 31 5.31 5.67 34.34
CA VAL A 31 6.50 5.07 33.72
C VAL A 31 6.11 3.87 32.86
N LEU A 32 5.25 2.98 33.39
CA LEU A 32 4.77 1.82 32.65
C LEU A 32 4.04 2.22 31.36
N LEU A 33 3.12 3.19 31.43
CA LEU A 33 2.37 3.68 30.27
C LEU A 33 3.29 4.33 29.23
N THR A 34 4.36 4.99 29.67
CA THR A 34 5.35 5.59 28.76
C THR A 34 6.08 4.51 27.96
N ILE A 35 6.53 3.45 28.63
CA ILE A 35 7.19 2.31 27.98
C ILE A 35 6.21 1.62 27.01
N LEU A 36 4.97 1.38 27.43
CA LEU A 36 3.96 0.74 26.58
C LEU A 36 3.68 1.56 25.32
N THR A 37 3.57 2.88 25.47
CA THR A 37 3.35 3.80 24.34
C THR A 37 4.53 3.77 23.37
N SER A 38 5.77 3.75 23.88
CA SER A 38 6.96 3.65 23.03
C SER A 38 6.99 2.36 22.22
N VAL A 39 6.67 1.21 22.84
CA VAL A 39 6.58 -0.07 22.13
C VAL A 39 5.46 -0.05 21.09
N PHE A 40 4.31 0.54 21.43
CA PHE A 40 3.19 0.66 20.51
C PHE A 40 3.53 1.48 19.27
N VAL A 41 4.17 2.65 19.44
CA VAL A 41 4.62 3.48 18.30
C VAL A 41 5.62 2.72 17.43
N SER A 42 6.60 2.06 18.04
CA SER A 42 7.58 1.24 17.30
C SER A 42 6.91 0.12 16.51
N ALA A 43 5.88 -0.52 17.06
CA ALA A 43 5.12 -1.55 16.33
C ALA A 43 4.34 -0.98 15.14
N LEU A 44 3.80 0.23 15.26
CA LEU A 44 3.14 0.92 14.14
C LEU A 44 4.11 1.28 13.02
N ASP A 45 5.31 1.76 13.37
CA ASP A 45 6.34 2.10 12.38
C ASP A 45 6.76 0.87 11.57
N VAL A 46 7.04 -0.24 12.25
CA VAL A 46 7.38 -1.52 11.61
C VAL A 46 6.22 -2.03 10.75
N GLN A 47 4.97 -1.89 11.21
CA GLN A 47 3.81 -2.26 10.42
C GLN A 47 3.70 -1.41 9.15
N SER A 48 3.90 -0.10 9.23
CA SER A 48 3.84 0.81 8.09
C SER A 48 4.93 0.49 7.06
N GLU A 49 6.15 0.22 7.53
CA GLU A 49 7.26 -0.20 6.66
C GLU A 49 6.95 -1.53 5.97
N SER A 50 6.47 -2.52 6.73
CA SER A 50 6.08 -3.83 6.18
C SER A 50 4.98 -3.72 5.13
N GLN A 51 3.99 -2.84 5.32
CA GLN A 51 2.95 -2.58 4.34
C GLN A 51 3.50 -1.97 3.04
N ALA A 52 4.39 -0.98 3.15
CA ALA A 52 5.01 -0.36 1.98
C ALA A 52 5.85 -1.38 1.20
N THR A 53 6.69 -2.17 1.88
CA THR A 53 7.48 -3.24 1.25
C THR A 53 6.59 -4.28 0.58
N SER A 54 5.54 -4.73 1.28
CA SER A 54 4.61 -5.73 0.74
C SER A 54 3.86 -5.22 -0.50
N SER A 55 3.47 -3.95 -0.51
CA SER A 55 2.81 -3.34 -1.68
C SER A 55 3.73 -3.33 -2.90
N VAL A 56 4.99 -2.91 -2.71
CA VAL A 56 5.98 -2.89 -3.81
C VAL A 56 6.29 -4.31 -4.29
N GLU A 57 6.42 -5.27 -3.37
CA GLU A 57 6.64 -6.67 -3.72
C GLU A 57 5.46 -7.25 -4.51
N GLN A 58 4.23 -6.97 -4.08
CA GLN A 58 3.01 -7.40 -4.77
C GLN A 58 2.90 -6.81 -6.17
N ASP A 59 3.18 -5.51 -6.32
CA ASP A 59 3.18 -4.82 -7.61
C ASP A 59 4.26 -5.37 -8.54
N GLY A 60 5.47 -5.61 -8.00
CA GLY A 60 6.58 -6.21 -8.75
C GLY A 60 6.25 -7.62 -9.24
N ASN A 61 5.72 -8.47 -8.37
CA ASN A 61 5.28 -9.82 -8.73
C ASN A 61 4.16 -9.80 -9.79
N TYR A 62 3.22 -8.86 -9.68
CA TYR A 62 2.16 -8.70 -10.68
C TYR A 62 2.73 -8.28 -12.05
N ILE A 63 3.62 -7.29 -12.09
CA ILE A 63 4.26 -6.83 -13.32
C ILE A 63 5.05 -7.97 -13.98
N LEU A 64 5.83 -8.73 -13.20
CA LEU A 64 6.61 -9.86 -13.70
C LEU A 64 5.72 -10.99 -14.22
N ALA A 65 4.67 -11.37 -13.49
CA ALA A 65 3.71 -12.37 -13.93
C ALA A 65 3.03 -11.95 -15.23
N ARG A 66 2.65 -10.67 -15.33
CA ARG A 66 2.01 -10.12 -16.51
C ARG A 66 2.96 -10.07 -17.72
N LEU A 67 4.18 -9.59 -17.53
CA LEU A 67 5.20 -9.56 -18.57
C LEU A 67 5.52 -10.97 -19.06
N SER A 68 5.69 -11.92 -18.14
CA SER A 68 5.90 -13.33 -18.48
C SER A 68 4.73 -13.87 -19.31
N TYR A 69 3.49 -13.63 -18.85
CA TYR A 69 2.29 -14.04 -19.58
C TYR A 69 2.23 -13.45 -20.99
N ASP A 70 2.54 -12.17 -21.15
CA ASP A 70 2.51 -11.44 -22.42
C ASP A 70 3.66 -11.87 -23.36
N ILE A 71 4.83 -12.25 -22.84
CA ILE A 71 5.93 -12.86 -23.60
C ILE A 71 5.55 -14.25 -24.14
N HIS A 72 4.92 -15.10 -23.32
CA HIS A 72 4.58 -16.47 -23.75
C HIS A 72 3.54 -16.51 -24.89
N ARG A 73 2.72 -15.47 -25.02
CA ARG A 73 1.74 -15.32 -26.11
C ARG A 73 2.21 -14.41 -27.24
N ALA A 74 3.39 -13.81 -27.12
CA ALA A 74 3.92 -12.94 -28.15
C ALA A 74 4.25 -13.79 -29.38
N GLN A 75 3.67 -13.42 -30.51
CA GLN A 75 3.97 -14.02 -31.81
C GLN A 75 5.31 -13.51 -32.34
N SER A 76 5.64 -12.25 -32.04
CA SER A 76 6.98 -11.69 -32.28
C SER A 76 7.32 -10.66 -31.20
N ILE A 77 8.62 -10.57 -30.90
CA ILE A 77 9.18 -9.56 -30.01
C ILE A 77 9.99 -8.63 -30.92
N ASN A 78 9.55 -7.39 -31.03
CA ASN A 78 10.23 -6.39 -31.85
C ASN A 78 11.04 -5.49 -30.93
N ILE A 79 12.37 -5.63 -30.96
CA ILE A 79 13.27 -4.68 -30.31
C ILE A 79 13.70 -3.70 -31.40
N PRO A 80 13.32 -2.41 -31.34
CA PRO A 80 13.78 -1.45 -32.32
C PRO A 80 15.29 -1.29 -32.16
N SER A 81 16.06 -1.78 -33.12
CA SER A 81 17.52 -1.66 -33.12
C SER A 81 17.93 -0.41 -33.89
N ASP A 82 18.62 0.52 -33.23
CA ASP A 82 19.47 1.48 -33.91
C ASP A 82 20.93 1.06 -33.65
N ASN A 83 21.62 0.62 -34.71
CA ASN A 83 23.01 0.13 -34.66
C ASN A 83 23.27 -0.99 -33.64
N GLY A 84 22.31 -1.89 -33.42
CA GLY A 84 22.44 -3.00 -32.46
C GLY A 84 22.21 -2.60 -31.00
N LEU A 85 21.81 -1.35 -30.74
CA LEU A 85 21.33 -0.87 -29.45
C LEU A 85 19.80 -0.66 -29.51
N PRO A 86 19.07 -0.87 -28.41
CA PRO A 86 17.66 -0.52 -28.36
C PRO A 86 17.52 0.98 -28.61
N ALA A 87 16.79 1.36 -29.66
CA ALA A 87 16.63 2.75 -30.09
C ALA A 87 15.75 3.58 -29.12
N ILE A 88 14.98 2.91 -28.24
CA ILE A 88 13.97 3.52 -27.39
C ILE A 88 13.84 2.70 -26.09
N ASP A 89 13.54 3.36 -24.97
CA ASP A 89 13.13 2.74 -23.69
C ASP A 89 11.70 2.15 -23.76
N ASN A 90 11.40 1.43 -24.85
CA ASN A 90 10.14 0.73 -25.01
C ASN A 90 10.36 -0.73 -25.40
N PHE A 91 9.56 -1.60 -24.81
CA PHE A 91 9.53 -3.01 -25.14
C PHE A 91 8.29 -3.29 -25.99
N GLN A 92 8.49 -3.70 -27.25
CA GLN A 92 7.37 -3.94 -28.16
C GLN A 92 7.15 -5.42 -28.40
N ILE A 93 5.89 -5.83 -28.30
CA ILE A 93 5.44 -7.21 -28.52
C ILE A 93 4.24 -7.23 -29.46
N VAL A 94 4.14 -8.27 -30.28
CA VAL A 94 2.99 -8.51 -31.13
C VAL A 94 2.19 -9.67 -30.58
N ILE A 95 0.94 -9.43 -30.21
CA ILE A 95 -0.01 -10.43 -29.71
C ILE A 95 -1.19 -10.45 -30.67
N ASP A 96 -1.52 -11.62 -31.23
CA ASP A 96 -2.63 -11.80 -32.17
C ASP A 96 -2.61 -10.79 -33.35
N GLY A 97 -1.42 -10.53 -33.89
CA GLY A 97 -1.21 -9.57 -34.99
C GLY A 97 -1.30 -8.08 -34.60
N VAL A 98 -1.50 -7.76 -33.31
CA VAL A 98 -1.56 -6.39 -32.79
C VAL A 98 -0.26 -6.05 -32.07
N SER A 99 0.38 -4.95 -32.43
CA SER A 99 1.57 -4.46 -31.74
C SER A 99 1.21 -3.69 -30.47
N TYR A 100 1.88 -4.01 -29.38
CA TYR A 100 1.80 -3.36 -28.08
C TYR A 100 3.19 -2.91 -27.65
N ALA A 101 3.27 -1.76 -26.98
CA ALA A 101 4.49 -1.19 -26.44
C ALA A 101 4.34 -0.98 -24.93
N TYR A 102 5.26 -1.52 -24.16
CA TYR A 102 5.48 -1.11 -22.78
C TYR A 102 6.38 0.11 -22.79
N SER A 103 5.98 1.14 -22.06
CA SER A 103 6.79 2.32 -21.81
C SER A 103 6.51 2.85 -20.41
N VAL A 104 7.36 3.73 -19.92
CA VAL A 104 7.12 4.46 -18.68
C VAL A 104 6.48 5.81 -19.02
N ASP A 105 5.39 6.19 -18.36
CA ASP A 105 4.79 7.51 -18.53
C ASP A 105 5.61 8.61 -17.82
N GLY A 106 5.23 9.88 -18.00
CA GLY A 106 5.89 11.01 -17.32
C GLY A 106 5.78 11.00 -15.79
N ASN A 107 4.98 10.09 -15.21
CA ASN A 107 4.78 9.92 -13.77
C ASN A 107 5.41 8.61 -13.27
N ASN A 108 6.35 8.02 -14.03
CA ASN A 108 7.04 6.77 -13.69
C ASN A 108 6.15 5.52 -13.62
N ASN A 109 4.94 5.55 -14.18
CA ASN A 109 4.08 4.36 -14.27
C ASN A 109 4.42 3.56 -15.52
N LEU A 110 4.52 2.24 -15.38
CA LEU A 110 4.52 1.36 -16.54
C LEU A 110 3.15 1.46 -17.22
N ILE A 111 3.15 1.68 -18.53
CA ILE A 111 1.94 1.69 -19.37
C ILE A 111 2.09 0.67 -20.49
N LEU A 112 0.99 0.03 -20.84
CA LEU A 112 0.88 -0.82 -22.02
C LEU A 112 -0.03 -0.11 -23.02
N ALA A 113 0.55 0.33 -24.13
CA ALA A 113 -0.18 1.01 -25.20
C ALA A 113 -0.16 0.16 -26.47
N ARG A 114 -1.25 0.17 -27.24
CA ARG A 114 -1.24 -0.37 -28.59
C ARG A 114 -0.37 0.53 -29.48
N PHE A 115 0.61 -0.05 -30.14
CA PHE A 115 1.41 0.64 -31.15
C PHE A 115 0.62 0.68 -32.46
N LEU A 116 0.21 1.88 -32.87
CA LEU A 116 -0.57 2.11 -34.10
C LEU A 116 0.31 2.36 -35.34
N GLY A 117 1.64 2.30 -35.21
CA GLY A 117 2.58 2.60 -36.29
C GLY A 117 2.79 4.10 -36.53
N ILE A 118 3.92 4.45 -37.15
CA ILE A 118 4.12 5.76 -37.77
C ILE A 118 3.17 5.83 -38.96
N ASN A 119 2.11 6.64 -38.85
CA ASN A 119 1.15 6.83 -39.93
C ASN A 119 1.84 7.50 -41.13
N ASN A 120 2.22 6.74 -42.16
CA ASN A 120 2.58 7.30 -43.47
C ASN A 120 1.36 7.54 -44.38
N PHE A 121 0.16 7.63 -43.81
CA PHE A 121 -1.03 8.09 -44.52
C PHE A 121 -1.85 9.02 -43.64
N GLY A 122 -1.55 10.32 -43.76
CA GLY A 122 -2.51 11.42 -43.66
C GLY A 122 -3.61 11.34 -42.59
N LEU A 123 -3.26 11.10 -41.32
CA LEU A 123 -4.15 11.42 -40.20
C LEU A 123 -3.68 12.73 -39.56
N ALA A 124 -4.61 13.67 -39.45
CA ALA A 124 -4.40 15.03 -38.98
C ALA A 124 -3.80 15.06 -37.56
N PRO A 125 -3.01 16.10 -37.22
CA PRO A 125 -2.41 16.24 -35.90
C PRO A 125 -3.52 16.59 -34.89
N GLY A 126 -4.01 15.59 -34.15
CA GLY A 126 -5.05 15.82 -33.15
C GLY A 126 -5.73 14.58 -32.58
N ASP A 127 -5.66 13.41 -33.24
CA ASP A 127 -6.30 12.21 -32.70
C ASP A 127 -5.40 11.52 -31.67
N ASN A 128 -5.65 11.88 -30.41
CA ASN A 128 -5.16 11.20 -29.21
C ASN A 128 -5.81 9.81 -29.07
N GLY A 129 -5.59 8.93 -30.04
CA GLY A 129 -5.98 7.51 -29.99
C GLY A 129 -5.06 6.69 -29.08
N SER A 130 -4.59 7.24 -27.98
CA SER A 130 -3.90 6.48 -26.95
C SER A 130 -4.96 5.81 -26.07
N LEU A 131 -5.40 4.61 -26.49
CA LEU A 131 -5.98 3.65 -25.55
C LEU A 131 -4.84 3.14 -24.67
N ALA A 132 -4.33 4.02 -23.80
CA ALA A 132 -3.43 3.63 -22.74
C ALA A 132 -4.25 2.79 -21.76
N LEU A 133 -4.06 1.48 -21.78
CA LEU A 133 -4.47 0.66 -20.64
C LEU A 133 -3.52 1.04 -19.51
N ARG A 134 -3.97 2.00 -18.67
CA ARG A 134 -3.25 2.41 -17.48
C ARG A 134 -3.23 1.19 -16.55
N ILE A 135 -2.11 0.47 -16.55
CA ILE A 135 -1.81 -0.57 -15.57
C ILE A 135 -1.49 0.12 -14.25
N GLY A 136 -2.55 0.62 -13.62
CA GLY A 136 -2.54 1.34 -12.35
C GLY A 136 -3.95 1.35 -11.75
N LEU A 137 -4.21 0.39 -10.86
CA LEU A 137 -5.26 0.34 -9.82
C LEU A 137 -6.72 0.71 -10.16
N LYS A 138 -7.16 0.78 -11.43
CA LYS A 138 -8.57 1.13 -11.74
C LYS A 138 -9.63 0.06 -11.43
N ASN A 139 -9.25 -1.13 -10.97
CA ASN A 139 -10.21 -2.21 -10.67
C ASN A 139 -10.63 -2.32 -9.19
N PHE A 140 -10.27 -1.38 -8.31
CA PHE A 140 -10.70 -1.43 -6.90
C PHE A 140 -11.86 -0.46 -6.52
N LEU A 141 -12.40 0.31 -7.46
CA LEU A 141 -13.56 1.20 -7.20
C LEU A 141 -14.80 0.82 -8.02
N LEU A 142 -15.22 -0.46 -7.97
CA LEU A 142 -16.60 -0.85 -8.28
C LEU A 142 -17.30 -1.44 -7.04
N ILE A 143 -17.12 -0.78 -5.89
CA ILE A 143 -18.05 -0.87 -4.77
C ILE A 143 -18.36 0.56 -4.32
N GLU A 144 -19.08 1.31 -5.15
CA GLU A 144 -19.85 2.44 -4.63
C GLU A 144 -21.16 2.57 -5.40
N ASN A 145 -22.25 2.59 -4.63
CA ASN A 145 -23.58 3.08 -4.98
C ASN A 145 -24.40 2.27 -6.00
N ASN A 146 -24.96 1.16 -5.52
CA ASN A 146 -26.35 0.86 -5.80
C ASN A 146 -27.17 1.19 -4.55
N ALA A 147 -27.56 2.46 -4.46
CA ALA A 147 -28.69 2.95 -3.68
C ALA A 147 -29.62 3.68 -4.67
#